data_AF-A0A9J6GAU7-F1
#
_entry.id   AF-A0A9J6GAU7-F1
#
_cell.length_a   1.000
_cell.length_b   1.000
_cell.length_c   1.000
_cell.angle_alpha   90.00
_cell.angle_beta   90.00
_cell.angle_gamma   90.00
#
_symmetry.space_group_name_H-M   'P 1'
#
loop_
_entity.id
_entity.type
_entity.pdbx_description
1 polymer ?
#
loop_
_entity_poly.entity_id
_entity_poly.type
_entity_poly.pdbx_seq_one_letter_code
_entity_poly.pdbx_strand_id
1 'polypeptide(L)'
;MFAHTTVFIASPFPFLPERSNIVDTFTYLHQEAGLSHAQIVQFPAILRTRQCVYKPRHQFLVHLGRAQFDPKEPNYVSPKALVTGIDAVFCENVAKTTVDKYNEFLKTL
;
A
#
# COMPACT_ATOMS: atom_id res chain seq x y z
N MET A 1 -17.23 -1.00 -42.97
CA MET A 1 -16.15 -1.87 -42.47
C MET A 1 -15.10 -0.99 -41.81
N PHE A 2 -14.96 -1.18 -40.49
CA PHE A 2 -13.86 -0.79 -39.59
C PHE A 2 -13.41 0.68 -39.52
N ALA A 3 -13.94 1.37 -38.50
CA ALA A 3 -13.30 2.51 -37.88
C ALA A 3 -11.98 2.03 -37.21
N HIS A 4 -10.84 2.52 -37.70
CA HIS A 4 -9.57 2.34 -37.01
C HIS A 4 -9.48 3.31 -35.83
N THR A 5 -9.89 2.82 -34.65
CA THR A 5 -9.57 3.46 -33.37
C THR A 5 -8.07 3.31 -33.12
N THR A 6 -7.27 4.27 -33.57
CA THR A 6 -5.88 4.40 -33.10
C THR A 6 -5.94 5.02 -31.71
N VAL A 7 -6.03 4.17 -30.69
CA VAL A 7 -5.83 4.59 -29.30
C VAL A 7 -4.39 5.09 -29.20
N PHE A 8 -4.27 6.41 -29.05
CA PHE A 8 -3.03 7.13 -28.82
C PHE A 8 -2.52 6.74 -27.42
N ILE A 9 -1.71 5.67 -27.33
CA ILE A 9 -1.01 5.32 -26.08
C ILE A 9 0.16 6.29 -25.93
N ALA A 10 -0.15 7.51 -25.48
CA ALA A 10 0.83 8.40 -24.89
C ALA A 10 0.82 8.18 -23.38
N SER A 11 1.61 7.21 -22.91
CA SER A 11 2.01 7.14 -21.50
C SER A 11 3.53 7.06 -21.40
N PRO A 12 4.24 8.19 -21.38
CA PRO A 12 5.67 8.20 -21.13
C PRO A 12 5.87 8.21 -19.60
N PHE A 13 5.90 7.05 -18.96
CA PHE A 13 6.32 6.96 -17.56
C PHE A 13 7.41 5.88 -17.44
N PRO A 14 8.70 6.24 -17.28
CA PRO A 14 9.81 5.29 -17.11
C PRO A 14 9.80 4.57 -15.75
N PHE A 15 8.64 4.47 -15.10
CA PHE A 15 8.49 3.99 -13.72
C PHE A 15 7.91 2.58 -13.66
N LEU A 16 8.29 1.70 -14.59
CA LEU A 16 8.09 0.28 -14.36
C LEU A 16 9.09 -0.12 -13.25
N PRO A 17 8.63 -0.55 -12.06
CA PRO A 17 9.54 -1.09 -11.07
C PRO A 17 10.28 -2.27 -11.70
N GLU A 18 11.59 -2.34 -11.48
CA GLU A 18 12.39 -3.50 -11.87
C GLU A 18 11.74 -4.78 -11.31
N ARG A 19 11.80 -5.90 -12.04
CA ARG A 19 11.10 -7.14 -11.65
C ARG A 19 11.43 -7.59 -10.22
N SER A 20 12.65 -7.35 -9.76
CA SER A 20 13.10 -7.57 -8.38
C SER A 20 12.20 -6.86 -7.36
N ASN A 21 11.92 -5.57 -7.57
CA ASN A 21 11.12 -4.75 -6.65
C ASN A 21 9.68 -5.27 -6.47
N ILE A 22 9.08 -5.85 -7.52
CA ILE A 22 7.72 -6.42 -7.44
C ILE A 22 7.73 -7.69 -6.58
N VAL A 23 8.72 -8.56 -6.77
CA VAL A 23 8.87 -9.80 -5.99
C VAL A 23 9.13 -9.49 -4.52
N ASP A 24 10.00 -8.51 -4.24
CA ASP A 24 10.30 -8.08 -2.86
C ASP A 24 9.06 -7.48 -2.19
N THR A 25 8.32 -6.64 -2.93
CA THR A 25 7.06 -6.07 -2.44
C THR A 25 6.03 -7.16 -2.14
N PHE A 26 5.85 -8.12 -3.06
CA PHE A 26 4.93 -9.24 -2.86
C PHE A 26 5.33 -10.09 -1.65
N THR A 27 6.62 -10.43 -1.55
CA THR A 27 7.20 -11.20 -0.44
C THR A 27 6.91 -10.53 0.89
N TYR A 28 7.19 -9.23 1.00
CA TYR A 28 6.89 -8.46 2.20
C TYR A 28 5.40 -8.46 2.55
N LEU A 29 4.53 -8.16 1.57
CA LEU A 29 3.10 -8.07 1.83
C LEU A 29 2.49 -9.39 2.27
N HIS A 30 2.96 -10.50 1.70
CA HIS A 30 2.45 -11.82 2.03
C HIS A 30 3.03 -12.36 3.35
N GLN A 31 4.35 -12.31 3.50
CA GLN A 31 5.04 -12.94 4.64
C GLN A 31 5.04 -12.06 5.89
N GLU A 32 5.30 -10.76 5.74
CA GLU A 32 5.43 -9.84 6.88
C GLU A 32 4.10 -9.14 7.21
N ALA A 33 3.33 -8.73 6.20
CA ALA A 33 2.04 -8.07 6.41
C ALA A 33 0.85 -9.04 6.46
N GLY A 34 1.08 -10.35 6.26
CA GLY A 34 0.06 -11.40 6.39
C GLY A 34 -1.07 -11.31 5.36
N LEU A 35 -0.92 -10.55 4.27
CA LEU A 35 -1.95 -10.42 3.25
C LEU A 35 -2.08 -11.71 2.46
N SER A 36 -3.32 -12.15 2.24
CA SER A 36 -3.59 -13.27 1.34
C SER A 36 -3.35 -12.89 -0.12
N HIS A 37 -3.09 -13.89 -0.96
CA HIS A 37 -2.95 -13.72 -2.40
C HIS A 37 -4.18 -13.02 -3.01
N ALA A 38 -5.39 -13.38 -2.58
CA ALA A 38 -6.64 -12.78 -3.05
C ALA A 38 -6.71 -11.28 -2.74
N GLN A 39 -6.27 -10.85 -1.55
CA GLN A 39 -6.24 -9.45 -1.16
C GLN A 39 -5.21 -8.65 -1.97
N ILE A 40 -4.04 -9.22 -2.23
CA ILE A 40 -3.02 -8.58 -3.07
C ILE A 40 -3.52 -8.41 -4.50
N VAL A 41 -4.20 -9.42 -5.06
CA VAL A 41 -4.80 -9.37 -6.40
C VAL A 41 -5.94 -8.36 -6.48
N GLN A 42 -6.69 -8.13 -5.39
CA GLN A 42 -7.74 -7.11 -5.34
C GLN A 42 -7.18 -5.68 -5.43
N PHE A 43 -5.92 -5.47 -5.01
CA PHE A 43 -5.28 -4.16 -4.99
C PHE A 43 -3.90 -4.17 -5.65
N PRO A 44 -3.79 -4.48 -6.97
CA PRO A 44 -2.51 -4.75 -7.62
C PRO A 44 -1.59 -3.53 -7.68
N ALA A 45 -2.12 -2.31 -7.49
CA ALA A 45 -1.34 -1.09 -7.41
C ALA A 45 -0.33 -1.08 -6.25
N ILE A 46 -0.58 -1.84 -5.17
CA ILE A 46 0.34 -1.94 -4.03
C ILE A 46 1.71 -2.51 -4.46
N LEU A 47 1.72 -3.44 -5.42
CA LEU A 47 2.92 -4.07 -5.97
C LEU A 47 3.81 -3.11 -6.78
N ARG A 48 3.24 -1.97 -7.19
CA ARG A 48 3.95 -0.91 -7.92
C ARG A 48 4.26 0.30 -7.05
N THR A 49 3.83 0.27 -5.79
CA THR A 49 4.05 1.38 -4.86
C THR A 49 5.45 1.28 -4.27
N ARG A 50 6.13 2.41 -4.11
CA ARG A 50 7.47 2.44 -3.51
C ARG A 50 7.42 1.93 -2.07
N GLN A 51 8.41 1.13 -1.67
CA GLN A 51 8.51 0.56 -0.33
C GLN A 51 8.45 1.61 0.78
N CYS A 52 9.00 2.80 0.56
CA CYS A 52 8.95 3.91 1.53
C CYS A 52 7.54 4.42 1.87
N VAL A 53 6.50 4.03 1.11
CA VAL A 53 5.12 4.43 1.36
C VAL A 53 4.40 3.37 2.21
N TYR A 54 4.29 2.14 1.71
CA TYR A 54 3.46 1.13 2.36
C TYR A 54 4.12 0.52 3.59
N LYS A 55 5.46 0.35 3.59
CA LYS A 55 6.17 -0.37 4.65
C LYS A 55 6.15 0.38 5.97
N PRO A 56 6.48 1.69 6.03
CA PRO A 56 6.42 2.43 7.30
C PRO A 56 4.98 2.57 7.81
N ARG A 57 3.99 2.72 6.93
CA ARG A 57 2.57 2.75 7.31
C ARG A 57 2.10 1.43 7.91
N HIS A 58 2.48 0.30 7.31
CA HIS A 58 2.21 -1.02 7.86
C HIS A 58 2.86 -1.21 9.23
N GLN A 59 4.16 -0.93 9.34
CA GLN A 59 4.90 -1.05 10.61
C GLN A 59 4.30 -0.16 11.72
N PHE A 60 3.82 1.02 11.37
CA PHE A 60 3.14 1.88 12.33
C PHE A 60 1.80 1.33 12.80
N LEU A 61 1.00 0.73 11.91
CA LEU A 61 -0.21 0.03 12.32
C LEU A 61 0.09 -1.17 13.22
N VAL A 62 1.18 -1.91 12.97
CA VAL A 62 1.65 -2.98 13.86
C VAL A 62 2.01 -2.40 15.23
N HIS A 63 2.78 -1.32 15.28
CA HIS A 63 3.16 -0.64 16.53
C HIS A 63 1.93 -0.19 17.36
N LEU A 64 0.87 0.26 16.70
CA LEU A 64 -0.37 0.67 17.37
C LEU A 64 -1.33 -0.50 17.71
N GLY A 65 -1.00 -1.74 17.31
CA GLY A 65 -1.91 -2.88 17.45
C GLY A 65 -3.15 -2.79 16.55
N ARG A 66 -3.03 -2.13 15.39
CA ARG A 66 -4.11 -1.84 14.43
C ARG A 66 -3.93 -2.51 13.07
N ALA A 67 -2.89 -3.32 12.89
CA ALA A 67 -2.66 -4.06 11.65
C ALA A 67 -3.62 -5.27 11.55
N GLN A 68 -4.91 -5.01 11.33
CA GLN A 68 -5.93 -6.02 11.09
C GLN A 68 -6.39 -5.96 9.63
N PHE A 69 -5.98 -6.92 8.82
CA PHE A 69 -6.33 -6.99 7.40
C PHE A 69 -7.41 -8.03 7.09
N ASP A 70 -7.96 -8.76 8.05
CA ASP A 70 -9.08 -9.67 7.83
C ASP A 70 -10.40 -8.88 7.73
N PRO A 71 -11.13 -8.92 6.60
CA PRO A 71 -12.41 -8.23 6.44
C PRO A 71 -13.52 -8.76 7.34
N LYS A 72 -13.35 -9.92 7.98
CA LYS A 72 -14.33 -10.50 8.92
C LYS A 72 -14.12 -10.05 10.36
N GLU A 73 -12.97 -9.48 10.68
CA GLU A 73 -12.61 -9.07 12.03
C GLU A 73 -12.93 -7.59 12.29
N PRO A 74 -13.26 -7.21 13.54
CA PRO A 74 -13.47 -5.81 13.88
C PRO A 74 -12.19 -5.00 13.67
N ASN A 75 -12.37 -3.71 13.37
CA ASN A 75 -11.28 -2.79 13.03
C ASN A 75 -10.51 -3.17 11.75
N TYR A 76 -11.13 -3.90 10.83
CA TYR A 76 -10.58 -4.17 9.50
C TYR A 76 -10.04 -2.90 8.83
N VAL A 77 -8.78 -2.99 8.41
CA VAL A 77 -8.08 -2.01 7.59
C VAL A 77 -7.95 -2.59 6.19
N SER A 78 -8.46 -1.89 5.19
CA SER A 78 -8.24 -2.28 3.80
C SER A 78 -6.75 -2.16 3.43
N PRO A 79 -6.14 -3.15 2.75
CA PRO A 79 -4.76 -3.03 2.26
C PRO A 79 -4.52 -1.80 1.39
N LYS A 80 -5.56 -1.33 0.69
CA LYS A 80 -5.53 -0.08 -0.09
C LYS A 80 -5.16 1.15 0.74
N ALA A 81 -5.47 1.15 2.04
CA ALA A 81 -5.16 2.24 2.96
C ALA A 81 -3.64 2.48 3.10
N LEU A 82 -2.82 1.45 2.91
CA LEU A 82 -1.35 1.56 2.99
C LEU A 82 -0.75 2.39 1.85
N VAL A 83 -1.47 2.58 0.74
CA VAL A 83 -0.94 3.22 -0.48
C VAL A 83 -1.74 4.42 -0.94
N THR A 84 -2.84 4.74 -0.26
CA THR A 84 -3.75 5.81 -0.68
C THR A 84 -3.56 7.05 0.18
N GLY A 85 -3.64 8.23 -0.45
CA GLY A 85 -3.65 9.52 0.24
C GLY A 85 -2.34 9.91 0.90
N ILE A 86 -2.35 11.08 1.53
CA ILE A 86 -1.21 11.63 2.30
C ILE A 86 -1.20 11.08 3.72
N ASP A 87 -0.06 11.21 4.40
CA ASP A 87 0.14 10.64 5.74
C ASP A 87 -0.82 11.21 6.77
N ALA A 88 -1.17 12.50 6.68
CA ALA A 88 -2.16 13.12 7.56
C ALA A 88 -3.53 12.42 7.50
N VAL A 89 -4.01 12.16 6.27
CA VAL A 89 -5.30 11.48 6.03
C VAL A 89 -5.24 10.03 6.49
N PHE A 90 -4.11 9.35 6.26
CA PHE A 90 -3.89 7.99 6.77
C PHE A 90 -3.90 7.96 8.30
N CYS A 91 -3.19 8.88 8.95
CA CYS A 91 -3.11 8.94 10.40
C CYS A 91 -4.47 9.19 11.04
N GLU A 92 -5.23 10.15 10.51
CA GLU A 92 -6.55 10.50 11.01
C GLU A 92 -7.58 9.39 10.76
N ASN A 93 -7.67 8.88 9.54
CA ASN A 93 -8.77 8.01 9.14
C ASN A 93 -8.50 6.52 9.38
N VAL A 94 -7.23 6.10 9.40
CA VAL A 94 -6.86 4.68 9.47
C VAL A 94 -6.21 4.38 10.82
N ALA A 95 -5.11 5.06 11.15
CA ALA A 95 -4.38 4.83 12.39
C ALA A 95 -5.07 5.46 13.62
N LYS A 96 -6.04 6.37 13.40
CA LYS A 96 -6.73 7.21 14.40
C LYS A 96 -5.75 7.86 15.39
N THR A 97 -4.75 8.52 14.84
CA THR A 97 -3.70 9.23 15.57
C THR A 97 -3.28 10.48 14.81
N THR A 98 -2.43 11.30 15.41
CA THR A 98 -1.89 12.51 14.76
C THR A 98 -0.74 12.16 13.81
N VAL A 99 -0.56 12.97 12.77
CA VAL A 99 0.59 12.85 11.86
C VAL A 99 1.92 13.07 12.59
N ASP A 100 1.93 13.87 13.67
CA ASP A 100 3.13 14.11 14.46
C ASP A 100 3.66 12.84 15.13
N LYS A 101 2.77 12.03 15.72
CA LYS A 101 3.14 10.72 16.30
C LYS A 101 3.69 9.76 15.25
N TYR A 102 3.14 9.82 14.04
CA TYR A 102 3.68 9.04 12.92
C TYR A 102 5.08 9.53 12.53
N ASN A 103 5.29 10.85 12.41
CA ASN A 103 6.58 11.44 12.11
C ASN A 103 7.63 11.14 13.19
N GLU A 104 7.24 11.10 14.46
CA GLU A 104 8.08 10.65 15.57
C GLU A 104 8.47 9.18 15.42
N PHE A 105 7.50 8.31 15.11
CA PHE A 105 7.75 6.91 14.83
C PHE A 105 8.72 6.72 13.64
N LEU A 106 8.55 7.47 12.56
CA LEU A 106 9.44 7.40 11.39
C LEU A 106 10.90 7.70 11.72
N LYS A 107 11.19 8.50 12.76
CA LYS A 107 12.56 8.77 13.23
C LYS A 107 13.21 7.58 13.95
N THR A 108 12.43 6.57 14.29
CA THR A 108 12.90 5.35 15.00
C THR A 108 13.16 4.16 14.07
N LEU A 109 12.87 4.31 12.78
CA LEU A 109 13.02 3.27 11.75
C LEU A 109 14.39 3.30 11.05
#